data_AF-A0A946HND3-F1
#
_entry.id   AF-A0A946HND3-F1
#
_cell.length_a   1.000
_cell.length_b   1.000
_cell.length_c   1.000
_cell.angle_alpha   90.00
_cell.angle_beta   90.00
_cell.angle_gamma   90.00
#
_symmetry.space_group_name_H-M   'P 1'
#
loop_
_entity.id
_entity.type
_entity.pdbx_description
1 polymer ?
#
loop_
_entity_poly.entity_id
_entity_poly.type
_entity_poly.pdbx_seq_one_letter_code
_entity_poly.pdbx_strand_id
1 'polypeptide(L)'
;GARIFTLSDAASDAASAALAERHDRLDILSGTDLNGADDVVTDVLLDLARLETAPRARALAQSVLAGIENATGDLYKLPLQQAAFSVLKAADIPSILVEAGFLSTDQDLDNLIDPLWRAGFIAGLRDGLAAWVISDRAEATLRRR
;
A
#
# COMPACT_ATOMS: atom_id res chain seq x y z
N GLY A 1 13.86 7.92 -2.32
CA GLY A 1 13.70 6.62 -1.65
C GLY A 1 12.24 6.22 -1.52
N ALA A 2 11.97 4.92 -1.57
CA ALA A 2 10.62 4.36 -1.66
C ALA A 2 9.77 4.56 -0.38
N ARG A 3 8.44 4.57 -0.56
CA ARG A 3 7.41 4.63 0.49
C ARG A 3 6.28 3.65 0.21
N ILE A 4 5.63 3.16 1.26
CA ILE A 4 4.45 2.31 1.19
C ILE A 4 3.35 2.90 2.06
N PHE A 5 2.14 2.97 1.51
CA PHE A 5 0.96 3.47 2.18
C PHE A 5 -0.05 2.36 2.44
N THR A 6 -0.67 2.40 3.62
CA THR A 6 -1.85 1.58 3.96
C THR A 6 -3.07 2.47 4.21
N LEU A 7 -4.28 1.93 4.06
CA LEU A 7 -5.52 2.65 4.34
C LEU A 7 -5.60 3.09 5.82
N SER A 8 -6.00 4.34 6.04
CA SER A 8 -6.40 4.90 7.34
C SER A 8 -7.25 6.14 7.11
N ASP A 9 -8.24 6.37 7.97
CA ASP A 9 -9.04 7.61 7.95
C ASP A 9 -8.18 8.83 8.36
N ALA A 10 -7.21 8.60 9.23
CA ALA A 10 -6.23 9.60 9.64
C ALA A 10 -4.95 9.46 8.82
N ALA A 11 -4.49 10.54 8.19
CA ALA A 11 -3.23 10.57 7.48
C ALA A 11 -2.04 10.67 8.45
N SER A 12 -0.91 10.04 8.10
CA SER A 12 0.33 10.13 8.90
C SER A 12 0.90 11.55 8.95
N ASP A 13 0.72 12.33 7.89
CA ASP A 13 1.09 13.73 7.80
C ASP A 13 0.26 14.48 6.74
N ALA A 14 0.41 15.80 6.69
CA ALA A 14 -0.29 16.65 5.74
C ALA A 14 0.07 16.33 4.27
N ALA A 15 1.29 15.85 4.02
CA ALA A 15 1.73 15.49 2.67
C ALA A 15 1.00 14.22 2.19
N SER A 16 0.82 13.23 3.07
CA SER A 16 0.07 12.00 2.81
C SER A 16 -1.40 12.29 2.59
N ALA A 17 -1.98 13.23 3.35
CA ALA A 17 -3.36 13.68 3.14
C ALA A 17 -3.54 14.34 1.75
N ALA A 18 -2.67 15.28 1.40
CA ALA A 18 -2.71 15.96 0.10
C ALA A 18 -2.47 14.99 -1.07
N LEU A 19 -1.63 13.98 -0.87
CA LEU A 19 -1.38 12.93 -1.84
C LEU A 19 -2.63 12.08 -2.07
N ALA A 20 -3.30 11.62 -1.01
CA ALA A 20 -4.55 10.87 -1.12
C ALA A 20 -5.64 11.66 -1.86
N GLU A 21 -5.82 12.95 -1.53
CA GLU A 21 -6.79 13.82 -2.22
C GLU A 21 -6.47 13.99 -3.73
N ARG A 22 -5.19 14.04 -4.10
CA ARG A 22 -4.79 14.09 -5.51
C ARG A 22 -5.12 12.77 -6.23
N HIS A 23 -4.90 11.63 -5.58
CA HIS A 23 -5.21 10.32 -6.15
C HIS A 23 -6.71 10.10 -6.33
N ASP A 24 -7.52 10.44 -5.32
CA ASP A 24 -8.98 10.33 -5.40
C ASP A 24 -9.57 11.13 -6.58
N ARG A 25 -9.04 12.33 -6.84
CA ARG A 25 -9.44 13.12 -8.01
C ARG A 25 -9.09 12.45 -9.34
N LEU A 26 -7.96 11.75 -9.41
CA LEU A 26 -7.56 11.02 -10.63
C LEU A 26 -8.46 9.81 -10.86
N ASP A 27 -8.86 9.10 -9.81
CA ASP A 27 -9.75 7.95 -9.91
C ASP A 27 -11.14 8.34 -10.42
N ILE A 28 -11.70 9.45 -9.93
CA ILE A 28 -12.97 10.00 -10.42
C ILE A 28 -12.88 10.32 -11.92
N LEU A 29 -11.77 10.92 -12.37
CA LEU A 29 -11.55 11.24 -13.79
C LEU A 29 -11.40 9.99 -14.66
N SER A 30 -10.89 8.89 -14.11
CA SER A 30 -10.79 7.59 -14.80
C SER A 30 -12.12 6.81 -14.88
N GLY A 31 -13.21 7.36 -14.35
CA GLY A 31 -14.56 6.78 -14.47
C GLY A 31 -14.86 5.67 -13.47
N THR A 32 -14.07 5.54 -12.41
CA THR A 32 -14.33 4.60 -11.32
C THR A 32 -15.47 5.15 -10.47
N ASP A 33 -16.70 4.70 -10.73
CA ASP A 33 -17.87 5.05 -9.93
C ASP A 33 -17.74 4.33 -8.57
N LEU A 34 -17.40 5.07 -7.50
CA LEU A 34 -17.28 4.55 -6.14
C LEU A 34 -18.62 4.56 -5.38
N ASN A 35 -19.74 4.65 -6.10
CA ASN A 35 -21.06 4.69 -5.49
C ASN A 35 -21.58 3.26 -5.21
N GLY A 36 -21.62 2.89 -3.93
CA GLY A 36 -22.35 1.73 -3.42
C GLY A 36 -21.93 1.39 -1.98
N ALA A 37 -22.79 1.29 -0.98
CA ALA A 37 -24.25 1.32 -0.91
C ALA A 37 -24.67 1.95 0.44
N ASP A 38 -25.72 2.76 0.41
CA ASP A 38 -26.27 3.53 1.53
C ASP A 38 -27.12 2.62 2.45
N ASP A 39 -26.53 1.52 2.94
CA ASP A 39 -27.14 0.61 3.91
C ASP A 39 -26.20 0.40 5.10
N VAL A 40 -26.65 0.86 6.27
CA VAL A 40 -25.94 0.75 7.56
C VAL A 40 -25.46 -0.68 7.84
N VAL A 41 -26.20 -1.71 7.41
CA VAL A 41 -25.77 -3.11 7.58
C VAL A 41 -24.53 -3.41 6.72
N THR A 42 -24.51 -2.91 5.49
CA THR A 42 -23.37 -3.08 4.57
C THR A 42 -22.13 -2.38 5.12
N ASP A 43 -22.27 -1.16 5.63
CA ASP A 43 -21.15 -0.42 6.25
C ASP A 43 -20.55 -1.17 7.44
N VAL A 44 -21.40 -1.70 8.33
CA VAL A 44 -20.93 -2.50 9.47
C VAL A 44 -20.20 -3.76 9.00
N LEU A 45 -20.69 -4.45 7.97
CA LEU A 45 -20.02 -5.64 7.42
C LEU A 45 -18.66 -5.28 6.78
N LEU A 46 -18.56 -4.14 6.10
CA LEU A 46 -17.31 -3.63 5.54
C LEU A 46 -16.31 -3.28 6.65
N ASP A 47 -16.76 -2.65 7.73
CA ASP A 47 -15.89 -2.32 8.87
C ASP A 47 -15.40 -3.59 9.58
N LEU A 48 -16.26 -4.60 9.75
CA LEU A 48 -15.84 -5.91 10.27
C LEU A 48 -14.81 -6.58 9.37
N ALA A 49 -15.02 -6.58 8.05
CA ALA A 49 -14.03 -7.11 7.11
C ALA A 49 -12.69 -6.35 7.19
N ARG A 50 -12.72 -5.03 7.37
CA ARG A 50 -11.52 -4.21 7.56
C ARG A 50 -10.77 -4.52 8.85
N LEU A 51 -11.46 -4.90 9.93
CA LEU A 51 -10.80 -5.34 11.16
C LEU A 51 -9.93 -6.58 10.94
N GLU A 52 -10.36 -7.51 10.07
CA GLU A 52 -9.57 -8.69 9.70
C GLU A 52 -8.49 -8.38 8.66
N THR A 53 -8.80 -7.54 7.67
CA THR A 53 -7.93 -7.26 6.52
C THR A 53 -6.82 -6.26 6.85
N ALA A 54 -7.06 -5.26 7.69
CA ALA A 54 -6.08 -4.20 7.98
C ALA A 54 -4.77 -4.71 8.60
N PRO A 55 -4.77 -5.65 9.58
CA PRO A 55 -3.53 -6.27 10.06
C PRO A 55 -2.76 -6.99 8.94
N ARG A 56 -3.46 -7.67 8.02
CA ARG A 56 -2.84 -8.36 6.88
C ARG A 56 -2.21 -7.38 5.90
N ALA A 57 -2.87 -6.23 5.64
CA ALA A 57 -2.33 -5.16 4.80
C ALA A 57 -1.08 -4.50 5.42
N ARG A 58 -1.05 -4.32 6.75
CA ARG A 58 0.13 -3.82 7.46
C ARG A 58 1.30 -4.80 7.39
N ALA A 59 1.04 -6.10 7.59
CA ALA A 59 2.05 -7.15 7.44
C ALA A 59 2.58 -7.22 5.98
N LEU A 60 1.69 -7.05 4.99
CA LEU A 60 2.06 -6.94 3.58
C LEU A 60 2.99 -5.76 3.35
N ALA A 61 2.63 -4.57 3.84
CA ALA A 61 3.45 -3.37 3.71
C ALA A 61 4.84 -3.56 4.29
N GLN A 62 4.95 -4.14 5.49
CA GLN A 62 6.23 -4.42 6.14
C GLN A 62 7.10 -5.41 5.35
N SER A 63 6.50 -6.50 4.87
CA SER A 63 7.22 -7.53 4.12
C SER A 63 7.70 -7.02 2.76
N VAL A 64 6.86 -6.25 2.06
CA VAL A 64 7.23 -5.62 0.78
C VAL A 64 8.31 -4.58 1.00
N LEU A 65 8.21 -3.76 2.05
CA LEU A 65 9.23 -2.77 2.38
C LEU A 65 10.60 -3.42 2.62
N ALA A 66 10.64 -4.49 3.42
CA ALA A 66 11.87 -5.23 3.69
C ALA A 66 12.46 -5.83 2.40
N GLY A 67 11.61 -6.33 1.51
CA GLY A 67 12.04 -6.82 0.19
C GLY A 67 12.70 -5.72 -0.66
N ILE A 68 12.09 -4.54 -0.72
CA ILE A 68 12.66 -3.37 -1.42
C ILE A 68 13.98 -2.96 -0.78
N GLU A 69 14.02 -2.79 0.55
CA GLU A 69 15.21 -2.36 1.29
C GLU A 69 16.41 -3.26 1.03
N ASN A 70 16.20 -4.58 1.09
CA ASN A 70 17.24 -5.56 0.83
C ASN A 70 17.79 -5.50 -0.61
N ALA A 71 16.96 -5.12 -1.58
CA ALA A 71 17.32 -5.10 -2.98
C ALA A 71 17.93 -3.76 -3.44
N THR A 72 17.48 -2.63 -2.90
CA THR A 72 17.91 -1.30 -3.36
C THR A 72 18.75 -0.53 -2.34
N GLY A 73 18.64 -0.84 -1.05
CA GLY A 73 19.29 -0.11 0.04
C GLY A 73 18.82 1.34 0.24
N ASP A 74 17.77 1.78 -0.48
CA ASP A 74 17.27 3.16 -0.43
C ASP A 74 15.79 3.20 -0.07
N LEU A 75 15.52 3.76 1.12
CA LEU A 75 14.18 4.01 1.64
C LEU A 75 14.05 5.47 2.09
N TYR A 76 12.82 5.97 2.04
CA TYR A 76 12.50 7.22 2.73
C TYR A 76 12.62 7.04 4.26
N LYS A 77 12.87 8.14 5.00
CA LYS A 77 13.06 8.11 6.46
C LYS A 77 11.86 7.56 7.23
N LEU A 78 10.64 7.83 6.74
CA LEU A 78 9.38 7.30 7.28
C LEU A 78 8.68 6.50 6.18
N PRO A 79 9.17 5.30 5.86
CA PRO A 79 8.79 4.61 4.63
C PRO A 79 7.41 3.96 4.71
N LEU A 80 6.85 3.77 5.91
CA LEU A 80 5.48 3.32 6.11
C LEU A 80 4.62 4.52 6.49
N GLN A 81 3.63 4.83 5.67
CA GLN A 81 2.69 5.92 5.89
C GLN A 81 1.24 5.43 5.74
N GLN A 82 0.28 6.27 6.11
CA GLN A 82 -1.14 5.96 6.01
C GLN A 82 -1.90 7.19 5.55
N ALA A 83 -2.95 6.99 4.77
CA ALA A 83 -3.94 8.01 4.39
C ALA A 83 -5.16 7.35 3.73
N ALA A 84 -6.19 8.15 3.49
CA ALA A 84 -7.50 7.71 2.99
C ALA A 84 -7.55 7.51 1.46
N PHE A 85 -6.59 6.78 0.89
CA PHE A 85 -6.56 6.49 -0.55
C PHE A 85 -7.76 5.64 -1.00
N SER A 86 -8.53 6.13 -1.96
CA SER A 86 -9.67 5.38 -2.54
C SER A 86 -9.29 4.02 -3.14
N VAL A 87 -8.16 3.93 -3.86
CA VAL A 87 -7.62 2.66 -4.38
C VAL A 87 -7.35 1.59 -3.31
N LEU A 88 -7.28 1.96 -2.03
CA LEU A 88 -7.03 1.02 -0.92
C LEU A 88 -8.30 0.63 -0.15
N LYS A 89 -9.50 1.06 -0.59
CA LYS A 89 -10.75 0.91 0.17
C LYS A 89 -11.38 -0.49 0.16
N ALA A 90 -10.86 -1.43 -0.65
CA ALA A 90 -11.35 -2.81 -0.68
C ALA A 90 -11.28 -3.44 0.72
N ALA A 91 -12.42 -3.87 1.26
CA ALA A 91 -12.53 -4.31 2.65
C ALA A 91 -12.04 -5.75 2.88
N ASP A 92 -12.08 -6.59 1.86
CA ASP A 92 -11.77 -8.02 1.88
C ASP A 92 -10.40 -8.37 1.27
N ILE A 93 -9.72 -7.40 0.66
CA ILE A 93 -8.42 -7.59 -0.01
C ILE A 93 -7.35 -6.75 0.69
N PRO A 94 -6.28 -7.37 1.25
CA PRO A 94 -5.14 -6.65 1.78
C PRO A 94 -4.46 -5.81 0.69
N SER A 95 -4.56 -4.48 0.80
CA SER A 95 -4.13 -3.55 -0.24
C SER A 95 -3.08 -2.57 0.30
N ILE A 96 -2.06 -2.28 -0.51
CA ILE A 96 -1.01 -1.29 -0.23
C ILE A 96 -0.77 -0.45 -1.48
N LEU A 97 -0.37 0.82 -1.30
CA LEU A 97 0.14 1.66 -2.39
C LEU A 97 1.66 1.77 -2.23
N VAL A 98 2.39 1.49 -3.29
CA VAL A 98 3.86 1.61 -3.30
C VAL A 98 4.26 2.80 -4.15
N GLU A 99 5.05 3.69 -3.57
CA GLU A 99 5.68 4.79 -4.27
C GLU A 99 7.18 4.53 -4.39
N ALA A 100 7.65 4.31 -5.61
CA ALA A 100 9.05 3.95 -5.87
C ALA A 100 10.04 5.11 -5.66
N GLY A 101 9.57 6.35 -5.82
CA GLY A 101 10.37 7.57 -5.67
C GLY A 101 9.64 8.78 -6.26
N PHE A 102 10.19 9.98 -6.05
CA PHE A 102 9.62 11.23 -6.55
C PHE A 102 10.29 11.69 -7.84
N LEU A 103 9.51 11.94 -8.89
CA LEU A 103 10.02 12.51 -10.14
C LEU A 103 10.62 13.92 -10.00
N SER A 104 10.29 14.62 -8.91
CA SER A 104 10.84 15.94 -8.58
C SER A 104 12.19 15.90 -7.86
N THR A 105 12.69 14.70 -7.55
CA THR A 105 13.98 14.50 -6.86
C THR A 105 14.94 13.87 -7.86
N ASP A 106 16.02 14.58 -8.22
CA ASP A 106 16.97 14.15 -9.25
C ASP A 106 17.47 12.71 -9.04
N GLN A 107 17.85 12.38 -7.80
CA GLN A 107 18.32 11.03 -7.45
C GLN A 107 17.24 9.94 -7.65
N ASP A 108 15.98 10.24 -7.31
CA ASP A 108 14.87 9.30 -7.51
C ASP A 108 14.53 9.19 -9.00
N LEU A 109 14.60 10.30 -9.74
CA LEU A 109 14.39 10.30 -11.18
C LEU A 109 15.45 9.43 -11.89
N ASP A 110 16.73 9.58 -11.54
CA ASP A 110 17.84 8.78 -12.08
C ASP A 110 17.60 7.28 -11.82
N ASN A 111 17.22 6.93 -10.60
CA ASN A 111 16.84 5.56 -10.22
C ASN A 111 15.65 5.06 -11.06
N LEU A 112 14.59 5.86 -11.19
CA LEU A 112 13.37 5.49 -11.90
C LEU A 112 13.59 5.30 -13.41
N ILE A 113 14.53 6.00 -14.03
CA ILE A 113 14.88 5.83 -15.45
C ILE A 113 15.95 4.76 -15.70
N ASP A 114 16.72 4.36 -14.69
CA ASP A 114 17.70 3.27 -14.78
C ASP A 114 17.02 1.87 -14.84
N PRO A 115 17.17 1.12 -15.94
CA PRO A 115 16.65 -0.25 -16.04
C PRO A 115 17.21 -1.23 -14.99
N LEU A 116 18.48 -1.09 -14.58
CA LEU A 116 19.10 -1.99 -13.61
C LEU A 116 18.53 -1.74 -12.22
N TRP A 117 18.40 -0.47 -11.82
CA TRP A 117 17.75 -0.11 -10.57
C TRP A 117 16.30 -0.62 -10.54
N ARG A 118 15.51 -0.40 -11.61
CA ARG A 118 14.13 -0.89 -11.69
C ARG A 118 14.04 -2.41 -11.57
N ALA A 119 14.99 -3.15 -12.16
CA ALA A 119 15.02 -4.60 -12.04
C ALA A 119 15.25 -5.05 -10.58
N GLY A 120 16.14 -4.36 -9.85
CA GLY A 120 16.35 -4.58 -8.42
C GLY A 120 15.11 -4.27 -7.58
N PHE A 121 14.47 -3.12 -7.83
CA PHE A 121 13.23 -2.73 -7.16
C PHE A 121 12.10 -3.73 -7.37
N ILE A 122 11.91 -4.21 -8.61
CA ILE A 122 10.90 -5.24 -8.95
C ILE A 122 11.23 -6.57 -8.27
N ALA A 123 12.51 -6.96 -8.20
CA ALA A 123 12.91 -8.16 -7.49
C ALA A 123 12.59 -8.05 -6.00
N GLY A 124 12.88 -6.91 -5.36
CA GLY A 124 12.52 -6.64 -3.97
C GLY A 124 11.02 -6.72 -3.71
N LEU A 125 10.20 -6.11 -4.58
CA LEU A 125 8.73 -6.23 -4.53
C LEU A 125 8.26 -7.68 -4.59
N ARG A 126 8.76 -8.44 -5.57
CA ARG A 126 8.41 -9.86 -5.76
C ARG A 126 8.77 -10.68 -4.53
N ASP A 127 9.98 -10.51 -4.01
CA ASP A 127 10.48 -11.32 -2.91
C ASP A 127 9.75 -10.99 -1.60
N GLY A 128 9.49 -9.71 -1.35
CA GLY A 128 8.68 -9.26 -0.22
C GLY A 128 7.22 -9.75 -0.28
N LEU A 129 6.60 -9.76 -1.47
CA LEU A 129 5.27 -10.33 -1.68
C LEU A 129 5.26 -11.85 -1.45
N ALA A 130 6.24 -12.56 -1.99
CA ALA A 130 6.37 -14.01 -1.83
C ALA A 130 6.53 -14.40 -0.35
N ALA A 131 7.36 -13.68 0.40
CA ALA A 131 7.54 -13.87 1.83
C ALA A 131 6.24 -13.64 2.61
N TRP A 132 5.51 -12.56 2.29
CA TRP A 132 4.21 -12.28 2.92
C TRP A 132 3.19 -13.38 2.67
N VAL A 133 3.07 -13.89 1.44
CA VAL A 133 2.12 -14.96 1.10
C VAL A 133 2.36 -16.21 1.95
N ILE A 134 3.63 -16.55 2.21
CA ILE A 134 3.97 -17.69 3.08
C ILE A 134 3.51 -17.42 4.52
N SER A 135 3.84 -16.24 5.07
CA SER A 135 3.48 -15.87 6.45
C SER A 135 1.96 -15.79 6.64
N ASP A 136 1.25 -15.10 5.75
CA ASP A 136 -0.19 -14.89 5.85
C ASP A 136 -0.97 -16.21 5.79
N ARG A 137 -0.53 -17.16 4.96
CA ARG A 137 -1.10 -18.53 4.91
C ARG A 137 -0.86 -19.33 6.18
N ALA A 138 0.33 -19.20 6.78
CA ALA A 138 0.64 -19.86 8.05
C ALA A 138 -0.28 -19.33 9.16
N GLU A 139 -0.45 -18.01 9.24
CA GLU A 139 -1.35 -17.36 10.22
C GLU A 139 -2.83 -17.64 9.97
N ALA A 140 -3.25 -17.75 8.70
CA ALA A 140 -4.63 -18.12 8.36
C ALA A 140 -5.03 -19.49 8.94
N THR A 141 -4.07 -20.40 9.11
CA THR A 141 -4.31 -21.72 9.73
C THR A 141 -4.56 -21.60 11.24
N LEU A 142 -3.93 -20.62 11.91
CA LEU A 142 -4.12 -20.35 13.33
C LEU A 142 -5.45 -19.63 13.59
N ARG A 143 -5.85 -18.71 12.71
CA ARG A 143 -7.13 -17.95 12.80
C ARG A 143 -8.39 -18.81 12.70
N ARG A 144 -8.28 -20.03 12.14
CA ARG A 144 -9.41 -20.98 11.98
C ARG A 144 -9.63 -21.90 13.19
N ARG A 145 -8.83 -21.78 14.25
CA ARG A 145 -8.95 -22.58 15.48
C ARG A 145 -9.50 -21.73 16.61
#